data_AF-A0A1V3WR24-F1
#
_entry.id   AF-A0A1V3WR24-F1
#
_cell.length_a   1.000
_cell.length_b   1.000
_cell.length_c   1.000
_cell.angle_alpha   90.00
_cell.angle_beta   90.00
_cell.angle_gamma   90.00
#
_symmetry.space_group_name_H-M   'P 1'
#
loop_
_entity.id
_entity.type
_entity.pdbx_description
1 polymer ?
#
loop_
_entity_poly.entity_id
_entity_poly.type
_entity_poly.pdbx_seq_one_letter_code
_entity_poly.pdbx_strand_id
1 'polypeptide(L)'
;MVVVIALLVVGCVHSSGCPQAFTGNPAAAEFADALHNRVHTEAMMAHLAKLQDIANANNGTRAVGTPGYEASVDYVVNTLRNSGFDVQTPEFSARVFHAEKGSVTVGGLTVEAHALEYSLGTAPDGVSGPLLSVPTDDSPGCTAADYDKLPARGAVALVDRGSCEFAQKEDVAAQQGVAALIIVDNVDEQSMGGTLGVNTDVKIPVVGVTKSVGMQLRGKSGPTTVKLTASTQSFKARNVIAQTKTGSTTDVVMAGAHLDSVAEGPGINDNGSGVAAVLETAVQLGNSPQVHNAVRFGFWGAEELG
;
A
#
# COMPACT_ATOMS: atom_id res chain seq x y z
N MET A 1 52.53 -47.83 -52.14
CA MET A 1 51.70 -48.18 -50.97
C MET A 1 51.08 -46.92 -50.45
N VAL A 2 49.75 -46.86 -50.47
CA VAL A 2 48.93 -45.76 -49.96
C VAL A 2 48.77 -45.97 -48.45
N VAL A 3 49.02 -44.94 -47.65
CA VAL A 3 48.65 -44.92 -46.23
C VAL A 3 47.73 -43.73 -46.01
N VAL A 4 46.47 -44.06 -45.75
CA VAL A 4 45.41 -43.14 -45.33
C VAL A 4 45.61 -42.87 -43.84
N ILE A 5 45.77 -41.60 -43.46
CA ILE A 5 45.78 -41.18 -42.06
C ILE A 5 44.37 -40.68 -41.72
N ALA A 6 43.67 -41.45 -40.89
CA ALA A 6 42.37 -41.09 -40.33
C ALA A 6 42.57 -40.10 -39.17
N LEU A 7 41.93 -38.94 -39.25
CA LEU A 7 41.78 -37.99 -38.15
C LEU A 7 40.70 -38.49 -37.18
N LEU A 8 41.10 -38.81 -35.95
CA LEU A 8 40.20 -39.02 -34.82
C LEU A 8 39.97 -37.68 -34.11
N VAL A 9 38.75 -37.15 -34.20
CA VAL A 9 38.29 -36.02 -33.38
C VAL A 9 37.87 -36.59 -32.03
N VAL A 10 38.71 -36.42 -31.01
CA VAL A 10 38.35 -36.71 -29.62
C VAL A 10 37.61 -35.49 -29.07
N GLY A 11 36.31 -35.63 -28.87
CA GLY A 11 35.47 -34.60 -28.27
C GLY A 11 35.93 -34.25 -26.86
N CYS A 12 36.07 -32.95 -26.60
CA CYS A 12 36.22 -32.42 -25.25
C CYS A 12 34.91 -32.62 -24.48
N VAL A 13 34.85 -33.66 -23.65
CA VAL A 13 33.84 -33.75 -22.59
C VAL A 13 34.19 -32.65 -21.60
N HIS A 14 33.47 -31.53 -21.68
CA HIS A 14 33.44 -30.54 -20.61
C HIS A 14 32.95 -31.28 -19.36
N SER A 15 33.85 -31.49 -18.41
CA SER A 15 33.48 -31.84 -17.05
C SER A 15 32.63 -30.70 -16.52
N SER A 16 31.31 -30.85 -16.62
CA SER A 16 30.35 -30.03 -15.92
C SER A 16 30.79 -30.01 -14.46
N GLY A 17 31.31 -28.87 -14.02
CA GLY A 17 31.58 -28.62 -12.62
C GLY A 17 30.31 -28.98 -11.87
N CYS A 18 30.41 -29.98 -11.00
CA CYS A 18 29.36 -30.32 -10.06
C CYS A 18 28.93 -28.99 -9.40
N PRO A 19 27.64 -28.62 -9.38
CA PRO A 19 27.22 -27.53 -8.53
C PRO A 19 27.69 -27.90 -7.13
N GLN A 20 28.58 -27.09 -6.54
CA GLN A 20 28.83 -27.18 -5.10
C GLN A 20 27.46 -26.97 -4.47
N ALA A 21 26.85 -28.07 -4.04
CA ALA A 21 25.73 -28.00 -3.13
C ALA A 21 26.23 -27.13 -1.98
N PHE A 22 25.59 -25.98 -1.76
CA PHE A 22 25.71 -25.29 -0.49
C PHE A 22 25.28 -26.31 0.55
N THR A 23 26.23 -27.04 1.13
CA THR A 23 25.97 -27.85 2.31
C THR A 23 25.72 -26.81 3.40
N GLY A 24 24.45 -26.52 3.64
CA GLY A 24 24.04 -25.60 4.70
C GLY A 24 24.75 -25.96 6.00
N ASN A 25 25.08 -24.94 6.79
CA ASN A 25 25.72 -25.15 8.09
C ASN A 25 24.85 -26.10 8.94
N PRO A 26 25.33 -27.31 9.32
CA PRO A 26 24.53 -28.27 10.07
C PRO A 26 23.97 -27.72 11.37
N ALA A 27 24.73 -26.88 12.07
CA ALA A 27 24.27 -26.23 13.30
C ALA A 27 23.12 -25.24 13.04
N ALA A 28 23.10 -24.60 11.87
CA ALA A 28 21.99 -23.73 11.48
C ALA A 28 20.73 -24.54 11.13
N ALA A 29 20.88 -25.71 10.50
CA ALA A 29 19.77 -26.62 10.23
C ALA A 29 19.18 -27.18 11.53
N GLU A 30 20.02 -27.67 12.45
CA GLU A 30 19.58 -28.14 13.77
C GLU A 30 18.88 -27.03 14.58
N PHE A 31 19.40 -25.80 14.52
CA PHE A 31 18.77 -24.65 15.15
C PHE A 31 17.40 -24.34 14.54
N ALA A 32 17.29 -24.37 13.21
CA ALA A 32 16.04 -24.13 12.50
C ALA A 32 15.00 -25.21 12.84
N ASP A 33 15.39 -26.49 12.84
CA ASP A 33 14.51 -27.60 13.23
C ASP A 33 14.06 -27.49 14.69
N ALA A 34 14.98 -27.11 15.60
CA ALA A 34 14.64 -26.92 17.01
C ALA A 34 13.66 -25.77 17.22
N LEU A 35 13.79 -24.67 16.48
CA LEU A 35 12.83 -23.55 16.52
C LEU A 35 11.50 -23.94 15.89
N HIS A 36 11.51 -24.58 14.72
CA HIS A 36 10.32 -25.05 14.02
C HIS A 36 9.48 -25.97 14.93
N ASN A 37 10.11 -26.90 15.63
CA ASN A 37 9.44 -27.83 16.55
C ASN A 37 8.83 -27.16 17.79
N ARG A 38 9.16 -25.90 18.08
CA ARG A 38 8.58 -25.12 19.20
C ARG A 38 7.46 -24.19 18.76
N VAL A 39 7.40 -23.83 17.48
CA VAL A 39 6.35 -22.97 16.94
C VAL A 39 5.15 -23.84 16.59
N HIS A 40 4.09 -23.71 17.39
CA HIS A 40 2.90 -24.55 17.27
C HIS A 40 1.72 -23.79 16.66
N THR A 41 1.00 -24.45 15.74
CA THR A 41 -0.22 -23.91 15.12
C THR A 41 -1.26 -23.53 16.18
N GLU A 42 -1.37 -24.29 17.27
CA GLU A 42 -2.31 -24.01 18.36
C GLU A 42 -2.00 -22.68 19.06
N ALA A 43 -0.71 -22.36 19.26
CA ALA A 43 -0.29 -21.09 19.84
C ALA A 43 -0.55 -19.93 18.87
N MET A 44 -0.27 -20.13 17.59
CA MET A 44 -0.64 -19.16 16.54
C MET A 44 -2.16 -18.93 16.50
N MET A 45 -2.97 -19.97 16.59
CA MET A 45 -4.43 -19.85 16.64
C MET A 45 -4.90 -19.13 17.91
N ALA A 46 -4.19 -19.26 19.04
CA ALA A 46 -4.49 -18.48 20.24
C ALA A 46 -4.20 -16.98 20.05
N HIS A 47 -3.10 -16.61 19.36
CA HIS A 47 -2.85 -15.23 18.95
C HIS A 47 -3.97 -14.70 18.04
N LEU A 48 -4.40 -15.48 17.05
CA LEU A 48 -5.50 -15.12 16.14
C LEU A 48 -6.82 -14.93 16.87
N ALA A 49 -7.16 -15.83 17.79
CA ALA A 49 -8.35 -15.72 18.62
C ALA A 49 -8.30 -14.44 19.47
N LYS A 50 -7.12 -14.09 20.02
CA LYS A 50 -6.97 -12.87 20.79
C LYS A 50 -7.13 -11.61 19.95
N LEU A 51 -6.57 -11.59 18.73
CA LEU A 51 -6.78 -10.48 17.79
C LEU A 51 -8.25 -10.37 17.37
N GLN A 52 -8.94 -11.49 17.17
CA GLN A 52 -10.38 -11.52 16.88
C GLN A 52 -11.20 -10.99 18.05
N ASP A 53 -10.87 -11.35 19.29
CA ASP A 53 -11.53 -10.82 20.48
C ASP A 53 -11.34 -9.30 20.59
N ILE A 54 -10.14 -8.80 20.29
CA ILE A 54 -9.86 -7.37 20.24
C ILE A 54 -10.72 -6.69 19.17
N ALA A 55 -10.78 -7.23 17.96
CA ALA A 55 -11.63 -6.69 16.90
C ALA A 55 -13.11 -6.68 17.32
N ASN A 56 -13.62 -7.80 17.86
CA ASN A 56 -15.01 -7.93 18.32
C ASN A 56 -15.38 -6.89 19.40
N ALA A 57 -14.46 -6.63 20.34
CA ALA A 57 -14.64 -5.62 21.37
C ALA A 57 -14.60 -4.18 20.84
N ASN A 58 -14.13 -3.97 19.60
CA ASN A 58 -13.88 -2.66 19.00
C ASN A 58 -14.53 -2.54 17.61
N ASN A 59 -15.85 -2.80 17.56
CA ASN A 59 -16.68 -2.65 16.36
C ASN A 59 -16.27 -3.52 15.16
N GLY A 60 -15.63 -4.67 15.43
CA GLY A 60 -15.27 -5.64 14.40
C GLY A 60 -14.00 -5.31 13.64
N THR A 61 -13.18 -4.35 14.08
CA THR A 61 -11.96 -3.91 13.37
C THR A 61 -10.79 -3.64 14.31
N ARG A 62 -9.57 -3.67 13.78
CA ARG A 62 -8.37 -3.12 14.43
C ARG A 62 -7.65 -2.14 13.49
N ALA A 63 -8.42 -1.38 12.71
CA ALA A 63 -7.92 -0.35 11.82
C ALA A 63 -7.24 0.80 12.57
N VAL A 64 -6.24 1.42 11.94
CA VAL A 64 -5.55 2.58 12.51
C VAL A 64 -6.54 3.70 12.84
N GLY A 65 -6.30 4.40 13.96
CA GLY A 65 -7.20 5.41 14.48
C GLY A 65 -8.38 4.86 15.29
N THR A 66 -8.51 3.53 15.42
CA THR A 66 -9.52 2.88 16.26
C THR A 66 -8.95 2.39 17.59
N PRO A 67 -9.77 2.25 18.65
CA PRO A 67 -9.32 1.62 19.91
C PRO A 67 -8.89 0.15 19.73
N GLY A 68 -9.39 -0.55 18.71
CA GLY A 68 -8.99 -1.92 18.39
C GLY A 68 -7.52 -2.02 17.99
N TYR A 69 -7.03 -1.06 17.19
CA TYR A 69 -5.62 -0.99 16.83
C TYR A 69 -4.72 -0.77 18.06
N GLU A 70 -5.07 0.18 18.92
CA GLU A 70 -4.31 0.45 20.14
C GLU A 70 -4.26 -0.78 21.07
N ALA A 71 -5.38 -1.48 21.23
CA ALA A 71 -5.44 -2.73 22.00
C ALA A 71 -4.59 -3.85 21.38
N SER A 72 -4.45 -3.87 20.05
CA SER A 72 -3.60 -4.83 19.33
C SER A 72 -2.12 -4.53 19.54
N VAL A 73 -1.74 -3.25 19.49
CA VAL A 73 -0.38 -2.79 19.84
C VAL A 73 -0.04 -3.22 21.27
N ASP A 74 -0.93 -2.93 22.22
CA ASP A 74 -0.70 -3.27 23.63
C ASP A 74 -0.58 -4.79 23.84
N TYR A 75 -1.37 -5.59 23.11
CA TYR A 75 -1.27 -7.05 23.15
C TYR A 75 0.11 -7.55 22.70
N VAL A 76 0.59 -7.10 21.55
CA VAL A 76 1.89 -7.50 20.99
C VAL A 76 3.03 -7.02 21.90
N VAL A 77 2.98 -5.76 22.35
CA VAL A 77 3.97 -5.17 23.26
C VAL A 77 4.08 -5.97 24.55
N ASN A 78 2.94 -6.29 25.17
CA ASN A 78 2.93 -7.02 26.43
C ASN A 78 3.41 -8.46 26.24
N THR A 79 3.05 -9.12 25.14
CA THR A 79 3.53 -10.47 24.82
C THR A 79 5.05 -10.50 24.70
N LEU A 80 5.64 -9.58 23.91
CA LEU A 80 7.08 -9.50 23.71
C LEU A 80 7.85 -9.13 25.00
N ARG A 81 7.32 -8.17 25.79
CA ARG A 81 7.93 -7.79 27.07
C ARG A 81 7.91 -8.93 28.08
N ASN A 82 6.81 -9.69 28.14
CA ASN A 82 6.70 -10.87 28.99
C ASN A 82 7.69 -11.98 28.56
N SER A 83 8.05 -12.03 27.28
CA SER A 83 9.13 -12.88 26.75
C SER A 83 10.54 -12.28 26.90
N GLY A 84 10.68 -11.16 27.63
CA GLY A 84 11.95 -10.56 28.02
C GLY A 84 12.56 -9.60 26.99
N PHE A 85 11.88 -9.33 25.88
CA PHE A 85 12.36 -8.35 24.89
C PHE A 85 12.28 -6.92 25.43
N ASP A 86 13.25 -6.09 25.03
CA ASP A 86 13.11 -4.64 25.14
C ASP A 86 12.33 -4.17 23.90
N VAL A 87 11.18 -3.52 24.13
CA VAL A 87 10.21 -3.19 23.07
C VAL A 87 10.08 -1.68 22.89
N GLN A 88 10.27 -1.21 21.65
CA GLN A 88 10.08 0.16 21.24
C GLN A 88 8.76 0.31 20.47
N THR A 89 8.11 1.46 20.64
CA THR A 89 6.87 1.79 19.93
C THR A 89 6.95 3.17 19.26
N PRO A 90 7.75 3.34 18.18
CA PRO A 90 7.85 4.64 17.53
C PRO A 90 6.49 5.06 16.95
N GLU A 91 6.12 6.30 17.22
CA GLU A 91 4.90 6.95 16.72
C GLU A 91 5.15 7.64 15.38
N PHE A 92 4.16 7.62 14.50
CA PHE A 92 4.13 8.40 13.27
C PHE A 92 2.69 8.82 12.96
N SER A 93 2.53 9.77 12.03
CA SER A 93 1.21 10.23 11.58
C SER A 93 0.79 9.43 10.36
N ALA A 94 -0.40 8.85 10.39
CA ALA A 94 -1.03 8.15 9.28
C ALA A 94 -2.27 8.92 8.82
N ARG A 95 -2.47 9.06 7.50
CA ARG A 95 -3.64 9.73 6.94
C ARG A 95 -4.64 8.66 6.51
N VAL A 96 -5.86 8.72 7.04
CA VAL A 96 -6.96 7.85 6.63
C VAL A 96 -7.87 8.64 5.72
N PHE A 97 -8.09 8.12 4.52
CA PHE A 97 -8.98 8.69 3.54
C PHE A 97 -10.35 7.99 3.57
N HIS A 98 -11.41 8.78 3.55
CA HIS A 98 -12.77 8.27 3.39
C HIS A 98 -13.49 9.05 2.29
N ALA A 99 -14.17 8.35 1.40
CA ALA A 99 -14.99 8.95 0.37
C ALA A 99 -16.25 8.12 0.10
N GLU A 100 -17.33 8.82 -0.19
CA GLU A 100 -18.55 8.23 -0.75
C GLU A 100 -18.50 8.27 -2.29
N LYS A 101 -19.47 7.63 -2.95
CA LYS A 101 -19.66 7.78 -4.39
C LYS A 101 -19.95 9.24 -4.73
N GLY A 102 -19.14 9.80 -5.62
CA GLY A 102 -19.31 11.15 -6.14
C GLY A 102 -20.11 11.17 -7.44
N SER A 103 -20.26 12.36 -8.01
CA SER A 103 -20.88 12.54 -9.32
C SER A 103 -20.28 13.70 -10.10
N VAL A 104 -20.34 13.57 -11.43
CA VAL A 104 -20.08 14.66 -12.36
C VAL A 104 -21.36 14.90 -13.17
N THR A 105 -21.81 16.15 -13.22
CA THR A 105 -22.96 16.57 -14.03
C THR A 105 -22.51 17.56 -15.09
N VAL A 106 -22.73 17.26 -16.39
CA VAL A 106 -22.44 18.16 -17.51
C VAL A 106 -23.62 18.20 -18.48
N GLY A 107 -24.16 19.39 -18.75
CA GLY A 107 -25.20 19.56 -19.77
C GLY A 107 -26.40 18.64 -19.58
N GLY A 108 -26.80 18.42 -18.32
CA GLY A 108 -27.92 17.55 -17.92
C GLY A 108 -27.61 16.04 -17.87
N LEU A 109 -26.42 15.59 -18.28
CA LEU A 109 -25.94 14.23 -18.04
C LEU A 109 -25.27 14.17 -16.67
N THR A 110 -25.74 13.27 -15.80
CA THR A 110 -25.06 12.95 -14.54
C THR A 110 -24.46 11.56 -14.62
N VAL A 111 -23.19 11.43 -14.25
CA VAL A 111 -22.45 10.17 -14.20
C VAL A 111 -21.88 9.96 -12.81
N GLU A 112 -21.75 8.70 -12.40
CA GLU A 112 -21.00 8.33 -11.20
C GLU A 112 -19.52 8.64 -11.40
N ALA A 113 -18.87 9.12 -10.34
CA ALA A 113 -17.42 9.33 -10.31
C ALA A 113 -16.89 8.99 -8.91
N HIS A 114 -15.63 8.58 -8.82
CA HIS A 114 -15.01 8.20 -7.56
C HIS A 114 -13.93 9.21 -7.20
N ALA A 115 -13.81 9.58 -5.92
CA ALA A 115 -12.63 10.33 -5.50
C ALA A 115 -11.36 9.52 -5.83
N LEU A 116 -10.33 10.17 -6.35
CA LEU A 116 -8.99 9.61 -6.13
C LEU A 116 -8.67 9.69 -4.64
N GLU A 117 -7.95 8.69 -4.14
CA GLU A 117 -7.57 8.64 -2.74
C GLU A 117 -6.80 9.92 -2.35
N TYR A 118 -7.10 10.44 -1.15
CA TYR A 118 -6.65 11.72 -0.59
C TYR A 118 -7.21 13.00 -1.23
N SER A 119 -8.12 12.89 -2.21
CA SER A 119 -8.80 14.06 -2.80
C SER A 119 -9.56 14.89 -1.76
N LEU A 120 -9.68 16.20 -2.02
CA LEU A 120 -10.59 17.06 -1.26
C LEU A 120 -12.05 16.74 -1.58
N GLY A 121 -12.91 16.78 -0.56
CA GLY A 121 -14.36 16.85 -0.75
C GLY A 121 -14.81 18.23 -1.25
N THR A 122 -16.04 18.33 -1.74
CA THR A 122 -16.67 19.58 -2.16
C THR A 122 -17.65 20.08 -1.10
N ALA A 123 -18.05 21.36 -1.20
CA ALA A 123 -19.27 21.81 -0.53
C ALA A 123 -20.51 21.01 -1.03
N PRO A 124 -21.66 21.01 -0.30
CA PRO A 124 -22.86 20.24 -0.69
C PRO A 124 -23.41 20.57 -2.09
N ASP A 125 -23.25 21.82 -2.53
CA ASP A 125 -23.65 22.27 -3.88
C ASP A 125 -22.66 21.84 -4.97
N GLY A 126 -21.50 21.29 -4.60
CA GLY A 126 -20.42 20.90 -5.49
C GLY A 126 -19.51 22.07 -5.87
N VAL A 127 -18.55 21.78 -6.75
CA VAL A 127 -17.72 22.77 -7.43
C VAL A 127 -18.15 22.82 -8.89
N SER A 128 -18.40 24.02 -9.41
CA SER A 128 -18.92 24.21 -10.77
C SER A 128 -18.03 25.11 -11.63
N GLY A 129 -17.93 24.78 -12.90
CA GLY A 129 -17.18 25.53 -13.91
C GLY A 129 -17.50 25.05 -15.34
N PRO A 130 -17.05 25.73 -16.40
CA PRO A 130 -17.12 25.18 -17.76
C PRO A 130 -16.34 23.87 -17.85
N LEU A 131 -16.84 22.88 -18.61
CA LEU A 131 -16.04 21.70 -18.95
C LEU A 131 -14.85 22.12 -19.83
N LEU A 132 -13.64 21.77 -19.41
CA LEU A 132 -12.43 21.94 -20.21
C LEU A 132 -11.81 20.57 -20.52
N SER A 133 -11.97 20.11 -21.76
CA SER A 133 -11.24 18.93 -22.24
C SER A 133 -9.79 19.30 -22.56
N VAL A 134 -8.85 18.80 -21.78
CA VAL A 134 -7.42 18.95 -22.04
C VAL A 134 -7.02 18.01 -23.20
N PRO A 135 -6.17 18.46 -24.15
CA PRO A 135 -5.73 17.62 -25.26
C PRO A 135 -5.15 16.27 -24.82
N THR A 136 -5.41 15.25 -25.64
CA THR A 136 -4.90 13.89 -25.45
C THR A 136 -3.62 13.72 -26.26
N ASP A 137 -2.54 14.32 -25.80
CA ASP A 137 -1.20 14.22 -26.40
C ASP A 137 -0.31 13.25 -25.61
N ASP A 138 1.01 13.38 -25.74
CA ASP A 138 1.97 12.51 -25.06
C ASP A 138 2.09 12.81 -23.55
N SER A 139 1.55 13.94 -23.06
CA SER A 139 1.69 14.38 -21.67
C SER A 139 0.40 14.98 -21.09
N PRO A 140 -0.78 14.36 -21.23
CA PRO A 140 -2.05 15.04 -21.00
C PRO A 140 -2.15 15.62 -19.58
N GLY A 141 -2.14 16.94 -19.46
CA GLY A 141 -2.23 17.65 -18.19
C GLY A 141 -1.04 17.46 -17.23
N CYS A 142 0.11 16.99 -17.72
CA CYS A 142 1.32 16.78 -16.92
C CYS A 142 2.19 18.04 -16.81
N THR A 143 1.96 19.04 -17.66
CA THR A 143 2.75 20.26 -17.76
C THR A 143 1.84 21.47 -17.94
N ALA A 144 2.34 22.66 -17.59
CA ALA A 144 1.60 23.90 -17.81
C ALA A 144 1.26 24.13 -19.30
N ALA A 145 2.12 23.66 -20.21
CA ALA A 145 1.93 23.81 -21.65
C ALA A 145 0.68 23.08 -22.18
N ASP A 146 0.22 22.02 -21.49
CA ASP A 146 -1.00 21.29 -21.88
C ASP A 146 -2.27 22.13 -21.68
N TYR A 147 -2.17 23.22 -20.91
CA TYR A 147 -3.23 24.19 -20.67
C TYR A 147 -3.04 25.49 -21.45
N ASP A 148 -1.97 25.62 -22.24
CA ASP A 148 -1.68 26.83 -22.99
C ASP A 148 -2.84 27.16 -23.94
N LYS A 149 -3.29 28.43 -23.89
CA LYS A 149 -4.40 28.95 -24.70
C LYS A 149 -5.77 28.34 -24.37
N LEU A 150 -5.87 27.53 -23.31
CA LEU A 150 -7.14 27.03 -22.79
C LEU A 150 -7.69 27.96 -21.70
N PRO A 151 -9.03 28.14 -21.59
CA PRO A 151 -9.64 28.92 -20.53
C PRO A 151 -9.71 28.12 -19.21
N ALA A 152 -8.55 27.78 -18.63
CA ALA A 152 -8.43 26.87 -17.48
C ALA A 152 -8.97 27.44 -16.16
N ARG A 153 -8.86 28.75 -15.95
CA ARG A 153 -9.22 29.38 -14.67
C ARG A 153 -10.71 29.22 -14.37
N GLY A 154 -11.02 28.58 -13.24
CA GLY A 154 -12.38 28.28 -12.79
C GLY A 154 -13.07 27.16 -13.57
N ALA A 155 -12.39 26.50 -14.52
CA ALA A 155 -12.93 25.38 -15.27
C ALA A 155 -12.93 24.09 -14.45
N VAL A 156 -13.74 23.12 -14.89
CA VAL A 156 -13.59 21.72 -14.49
C VAL A 156 -12.81 21.02 -15.60
N ALA A 157 -11.56 20.65 -15.33
CA ALA A 157 -10.70 20.05 -16.34
C ALA A 157 -10.95 18.54 -16.47
N LEU A 158 -10.96 18.03 -17.69
CA LEU A 158 -11.07 16.62 -18.04
C LEU A 158 -9.76 16.19 -18.70
N VAL A 159 -9.01 15.31 -18.04
CA VAL A 159 -7.64 14.92 -18.40
C VAL A 159 -7.54 13.39 -18.48
N ASP A 160 -6.84 12.86 -19.47
CA ASP A 160 -6.60 11.42 -19.56
C ASP A 160 -5.51 10.93 -18.59
N ARG A 161 -5.70 9.72 -18.06
CA ARG A 161 -4.69 8.95 -17.35
C ARG A 161 -3.53 8.60 -18.29
N GLY A 162 -2.32 8.79 -17.79
CA GLY A 162 -1.08 8.42 -18.48
C GLY A 162 0.05 9.42 -18.28
N SER A 163 1.25 9.01 -18.66
CA SER A 163 2.49 9.80 -18.77
C SER A 163 3.10 10.34 -17.47
N CYS A 164 2.30 10.78 -16.51
CA CYS A 164 2.75 11.26 -15.20
C CYS A 164 1.78 10.82 -14.08
N GLU A 165 2.22 11.00 -12.84
CA GLU A 165 1.43 10.70 -11.64
C GLU A 165 0.19 11.62 -11.53
N PHE A 166 -0.87 11.11 -10.88
CA PHE A 166 -2.09 11.90 -10.67
C PHE A 166 -1.85 13.16 -9.83
N ALA A 167 -0.96 13.08 -8.84
CA ALA A 167 -0.54 14.22 -8.03
C ALA A 167 0.06 15.35 -8.88
N GLN A 168 0.86 15.01 -9.89
CA GLN A 168 1.43 16.00 -10.81
C GLN A 168 0.35 16.67 -11.66
N LYS A 169 -0.63 15.90 -12.16
CA LYS A 169 -1.77 16.46 -12.92
C LYS A 169 -2.61 17.41 -12.06
N GLU A 170 -2.85 17.03 -10.81
CA GLU A 170 -3.56 17.84 -9.82
C GLU A 170 -2.82 19.16 -9.57
N ASP A 171 -1.52 19.11 -9.28
CA ASP A 171 -0.72 20.29 -8.96
C ASP A 171 -0.66 21.26 -10.15
N VAL A 172 -0.43 20.73 -11.37
CA VAL A 172 -0.41 21.55 -12.59
C VAL A 172 -1.78 22.18 -12.84
N ALA A 173 -2.87 21.41 -12.79
CA ALA A 173 -4.22 21.92 -12.98
C ALA A 173 -4.56 23.02 -11.96
N ALA A 174 -4.22 22.80 -10.68
CA ALA A 174 -4.42 23.77 -9.60
C ALA A 174 -3.63 25.06 -9.85
N GLN A 175 -2.38 24.97 -10.32
CA GLN A 175 -1.56 26.14 -10.69
C GLN A 175 -2.15 26.92 -11.87
N GLN A 176 -2.85 26.26 -12.80
CA GLN A 176 -3.61 26.92 -13.88
C GLN A 176 -4.96 27.49 -13.42
N GLY A 177 -5.30 27.33 -12.14
CA GLY A 177 -6.52 27.85 -11.53
C GLY A 177 -7.77 27.05 -11.88
N VAL A 178 -7.63 25.79 -12.30
CA VAL A 178 -8.73 24.84 -12.45
C VAL A 178 -9.46 24.69 -11.10
N ALA A 179 -10.78 24.55 -11.12
CA ALA A 179 -11.60 24.45 -9.91
C ALA A 179 -11.77 23.00 -9.42
N ALA A 180 -11.83 22.04 -10.34
CA ALA A 180 -11.85 20.61 -10.05
C ALA A 180 -11.28 19.82 -11.25
N LEU A 181 -10.72 18.65 -10.97
CA LEU A 181 -10.08 17.80 -11.97
C LEU A 181 -10.82 16.45 -12.11
N ILE A 182 -11.10 16.07 -13.34
CA ILE A 182 -11.65 14.77 -13.70
C ILE A 182 -10.56 14.01 -14.45
N ILE A 183 -10.12 12.89 -13.89
CA ILE A 183 -9.22 11.95 -14.54
C ILE A 183 -10.05 10.90 -15.27
N VAL A 184 -9.83 10.76 -16.57
CA VAL A 184 -10.43 9.73 -17.41
C VAL A 184 -9.46 8.55 -17.49
N ASP A 185 -9.95 7.37 -17.14
CA ASP A 185 -9.15 6.16 -17.24
C ASP A 185 -8.78 5.81 -18.69
N ASN A 186 -7.63 5.17 -18.88
CA ASN A 186 -7.13 4.75 -20.19
C ASN A 186 -7.32 3.24 -20.48
N VAL A 187 -7.68 2.47 -19.45
CA VAL A 187 -8.06 1.06 -19.51
C VAL A 187 -9.59 0.94 -19.60
N ASP A 188 -10.09 -0.15 -20.20
CA ASP A 188 -11.51 -0.47 -20.20
C ASP A 188 -11.84 -1.35 -18.99
N GLU A 189 -12.35 -0.74 -17.93
CA GLU A 189 -12.66 -1.39 -16.66
C GLU A 189 -13.95 -0.84 -16.03
N GLN A 190 -14.52 -1.59 -15.08
CA GLN A 190 -15.82 -1.24 -14.46
C GLN A 190 -15.74 -0.05 -13.52
N SER A 191 -14.56 0.20 -12.93
CA SER A 191 -14.31 1.29 -12.00
C SER A 191 -12.84 1.67 -12.04
N MET A 192 -12.56 2.98 -12.01
CA MET A 192 -11.19 3.49 -11.91
C MET A 192 -10.81 3.65 -10.44
N GLY A 193 -9.69 3.03 -10.05
CA GLY A 193 -8.97 3.36 -8.81
C GLY A 193 -7.83 4.35 -9.07
N GLY A 194 -7.34 4.99 -8.02
CA GLY A 194 -6.16 5.86 -8.09
C GLY A 194 -5.94 6.64 -6.81
N THR A 195 -4.68 6.97 -6.54
CA THR A 195 -4.28 7.75 -5.36
C THR A 195 -3.54 9.01 -5.78
N LEU A 196 -3.80 10.12 -5.09
CA LEU A 196 -2.97 11.32 -5.19
C LEU A 196 -1.69 11.18 -4.36
N GLY A 197 -1.56 10.12 -3.55
CA GLY A 197 -0.40 9.88 -2.69
C GLY A 197 -0.54 10.55 -1.33
N VAL A 198 -0.14 9.82 -0.29
CA VAL A 198 -0.29 10.20 1.13
C VAL A 198 0.41 11.51 1.49
N ASN A 199 1.48 11.88 0.78
CA ASN A 199 2.26 13.09 1.07
C ASN A 199 1.85 14.30 0.23
N THR A 200 0.82 14.17 -0.61
CA THR A 200 0.39 15.25 -1.51
C THR A 200 -0.41 16.30 -0.75
N ASP A 201 -0.01 17.56 -0.97
CA ASP A 201 -0.78 18.75 -0.60
C ASP A 201 -1.83 19.02 -1.69
N VAL A 202 -3.00 18.42 -1.53
CA VAL A 202 -4.10 18.48 -2.52
C VAL A 202 -4.79 19.83 -2.43
N LYS A 203 -4.91 20.52 -3.56
CA LYS A 203 -5.39 21.91 -3.68
C LYS A 203 -6.79 21.98 -4.30
N ILE A 204 -7.15 21.00 -5.13
CA ILE A 204 -8.47 20.93 -5.78
C ILE A 204 -9.10 19.53 -5.67
N PRO A 205 -10.43 19.41 -5.68
CA PRO A 205 -11.10 18.11 -5.76
C PRO A 205 -10.75 17.37 -7.06
N VAL A 206 -10.43 16.08 -6.95
CA VAL A 206 -10.10 15.19 -8.06
C VAL A 206 -10.97 13.94 -8.04
N VAL A 207 -11.62 13.66 -9.16
CA VAL A 207 -12.40 12.44 -9.36
C VAL A 207 -11.91 11.63 -10.55
N GLY A 208 -11.99 10.31 -10.44
CA GLY A 208 -11.77 9.35 -11.52
C GLY A 208 -13.08 8.90 -12.15
N VAL A 209 -13.07 8.74 -13.47
CA VAL A 209 -14.16 8.13 -14.25
C VAL A 209 -13.60 7.09 -15.20
N THR A 210 -14.40 6.09 -15.55
CA THR A 210 -14.01 5.08 -16.53
C THR A 210 -13.80 5.70 -17.91
N LYS A 211 -13.04 5.00 -18.76
CA LYS A 211 -12.80 5.42 -20.15
C LYS A 211 -14.09 5.69 -20.93
N SER A 212 -15.10 4.83 -20.77
CA SER A 212 -16.39 4.96 -21.44
C SER A 212 -17.17 6.19 -20.98
N VAL A 213 -17.15 6.50 -19.68
CA VAL A 213 -17.73 7.72 -19.11
C VAL A 213 -16.99 8.97 -19.59
N GLY A 214 -15.66 8.95 -19.61
CA GLY A 214 -14.87 10.07 -20.12
C GLY A 214 -15.17 10.41 -21.58
N MET A 215 -15.37 9.40 -22.43
CA MET A 215 -15.83 9.62 -23.82
C MET A 215 -17.22 10.28 -23.89
N GLN A 216 -18.15 9.91 -23.00
CA GLN A 216 -19.46 10.56 -22.93
C GLN A 216 -19.35 12.03 -22.50
N LEU A 217 -18.52 12.31 -21.49
CA LEU A 217 -18.29 13.67 -21.00
C LEU A 217 -17.66 14.57 -22.07
N ARG A 218 -16.70 14.06 -22.86
CA ARG A 218 -16.10 14.79 -23.99
C ARG A 218 -17.11 15.21 -25.05
N GLY A 219 -18.19 14.45 -25.22
CA GLY A 219 -19.29 14.77 -26.14
C GLY A 219 -20.27 15.82 -25.60
N LYS A 220 -20.08 16.31 -24.36
CA LYS A 220 -20.94 17.32 -23.73
C LYS A 220 -20.27 18.69 -23.72
N SER A 221 -21.09 19.71 -23.53
CA SER A 221 -20.67 21.09 -23.30
C SER A 221 -21.61 21.76 -22.31
N GLY A 222 -21.15 22.85 -21.69
CA GLY A 222 -21.90 23.62 -20.71
C GLY A 222 -21.32 23.53 -19.29
N PRO A 223 -22.05 24.08 -18.30
CA PRO A 223 -21.64 24.01 -16.91
C PRO A 223 -21.46 22.57 -16.46
N THR A 224 -20.33 22.33 -15.80
CA THR A 224 -19.96 21.06 -15.17
C THR A 224 -19.94 21.25 -13.67
N THR A 225 -20.56 20.33 -12.95
CA THR A 225 -20.52 20.30 -11.48
C THR A 225 -19.91 18.97 -11.04
N VAL A 226 -18.91 19.03 -10.17
CA VAL A 226 -18.37 17.88 -9.44
C VAL A 226 -18.92 17.93 -8.02
N LYS A 227 -19.54 16.85 -7.56
CA LYS A 227 -19.96 16.67 -6.16
C LYS A 227 -19.23 15.49 -5.56
N LEU A 228 -18.54 15.73 -4.45
CA LEU A 228 -17.76 14.71 -3.78
C LEU A 228 -17.82 14.86 -2.26
N THR A 229 -18.27 13.81 -1.58
CA THR A 229 -18.10 13.66 -0.12
C THR A 229 -16.80 12.91 0.09
N ALA A 230 -15.74 13.61 0.48
CA ALA A 230 -14.45 13.01 0.80
C ALA A 230 -13.78 13.77 1.94
N SER A 231 -13.03 13.05 2.77
CA SER A 231 -12.27 13.62 3.87
C SER A 231 -11.01 12.82 4.12
N THR A 232 -9.96 13.52 4.55
CA THR A 232 -8.76 12.89 5.06
C THR A 232 -8.57 13.31 6.52
N GLN A 233 -8.37 12.34 7.39
CA GLN A 233 -8.08 12.57 8.80
C GLN A 233 -6.68 12.03 9.13
N SER A 234 -5.95 12.71 10.00
CA SER A 234 -4.64 12.24 10.46
C SER A 234 -4.76 11.62 11.84
N PHE A 235 -4.25 10.40 11.98
CA PHE A 235 -4.20 9.65 13.22
C PHE A 235 -2.75 9.37 13.59
N LYS A 236 -2.49 9.24 14.90
CA LYS A 236 -1.21 8.68 15.35
C LYS A 236 -1.27 7.16 15.20
N ALA A 237 -0.26 6.59 14.57
CA ALA A 237 -0.03 5.15 14.46
C ALA A 237 1.28 4.78 15.16
N ARG A 238 1.45 3.50 15.51
CA ARG A 238 2.59 2.98 16.26
C ARG A 238 3.13 1.71 15.61
N ASN A 239 4.42 1.68 15.30
CA ASN A 239 5.06 0.39 15.05
C ASN A 239 5.41 -0.26 16.39
N VAL A 240 5.55 -1.59 16.42
CA VAL A 240 6.15 -2.32 17.55
C VAL A 240 7.44 -2.96 17.08
N ILE A 241 8.56 -2.62 17.70
CA ILE A 241 9.88 -3.12 17.32
C ILE A 241 10.53 -3.78 18.53
N ALA A 242 10.94 -5.03 18.37
CA ALA A 242 11.68 -5.80 19.38
C ALA A 242 12.90 -6.46 18.73
N GLN A 243 14.03 -6.49 19.42
CA GLN A 243 15.25 -7.14 18.92
C GLN A 243 15.85 -8.05 19.97
N THR A 244 16.46 -9.16 19.54
CA THR A 244 17.28 -10.00 20.42
C THR A 244 18.43 -9.21 21.03
N LYS A 245 18.77 -9.52 22.28
CA LYS A 245 19.90 -8.96 23.06
C LYS A 245 21.26 -9.50 22.64
N THR A 246 21.24 -10.51 21.78
CA THR A 246 22.39 -11.30 21.30
C THR A 246 22.42 -11.27 19.77
N GLY A 247 23.60 -11.58 19.22
CA GLY A 247 23.89 -11.45 17.79
C GLY A 247 24.40 -10.06 17.40
N SER A 248 24.89 -9.98 16.17
CA SER A 248 25.42 -8.75 15.56
C SER A 248 24.32 -7.72 15.36
N THR A 249 24.55 -6.49 15.81
CA THR A 249 23.65 -5.35 15.58
C THR A 249 23.95 -4.59 14.29
N THR A 250 25.04 -4.94 13.59
CA THR A 250 25.38 -4.42 12.26
C THR A 250 24.73 -5.24 11.14
N ASP A 251 24.50 -6.53 11.39
CA ASP A 251 23.92 -7.48 10.45
C ASP A 251 22.66 -8.08 11.08
N VAL A 252 21.51 -7.46 10.80
CA VAL A 252 20.23 -7.79 11.44
C VAL A 252 19.33 -8.54 10.47
N VAL A 253 18.79 -9.67 10.92
CA VAL A 253 17.69 -10.35 10.22
C VAL A 253 16.39 -9.75 10.71
N MET A 254 15.58 -9.20 9.79
CA MET A 254 14.29 -8.61 10.13
C MET A 254 13.14 -9.51 9.67
N ALA A 255 12.20 -9.76 10.57
CA ALA A 255 10.92 -10.41 10.28
C ALA A 255 9.79 -9.49 10.74
N GLY A 256 8.71 -9.41 9.98
CA GLY A 256 7.61 -8.54 10.35
C GLY A 256 6.30 -8.83 9.65
N ALA A 257 5.25 -8.26 10.20
CA ALA A 257 3.87 -8.29 9.69
C ALA A 257 3.20 -6.97 10.06
N HIS A 258 2.20 -6.52 9.30
CA HIS A 258 1.43 -5.35 9.73
C HIS A 258 0.32 -5.77 10.70
N LEU A 259 0.00 -4.87 11.61
CA LEU A 259 -0.81 -5.15 12.80
C LEU A 259 -2.24 -4.63 12.67
N ASP A 260 -2.46 -3.64 11.82
CA ASP A 260 -3.77 -3.09 11.53
C ASP A 260 -4.64 -4.02 10.66
N SER A 261 -5.87 -3.60 10.42
CA SER A 261 -6.73 -4.10 9.35
C SER A 261 -7.39 -2.92 8.64
N VAL A 262 -8.11 -3.22 7.58
CA VAL A 262 -9.18 -2.36 7.09
C VAL A 262 -10.30 -2.14 8.13
N ALA A 263 -11.12 -1.09 7.92
CA ALA A 263 -12.23 -0.73 8.80
C ALA A 263 -13.41 -1.72 8.71
N GLU A 264 -13.56 -2.38 7.56
CA GLU A 264 -14.67 -3.26 7.20
C GLU A 264 -14.60 -4.63 7.87
N GLY A 265 -13.45 -5.02 8.42
CA GLY A 265 -13.26 -6.37 8.94
C GLY A 265 -12.18 -6.51 10.00
N PRO A 266 -12.15 -7.69 10.65
CA PRO A 266 -11.27 -7.94 11.80
C PRO A 266 -9.82 -8.22 11.41
N GLY A 267 -9.54 -8.45 10.12
CA GLY A 267 -8.18 -8.67 9.61
C GLY A 267 -7.44 -9.86 10.22
N ILE A 268 -8.12 -10.99 10.44
CA ILE A 268 -7.50 -12.15 11.08
C ILE A 268 -6.59 -12.92 10.13
N ASN A 269 -6.98 -13.03 8.86
CA ASN A 269 -6.05 -13.53 7.85
C ASN A 269 -5.11 -12.42 7.37
N ASP A 270 -5.67 -11.23 7.08
CA ASP A 270 -4.94 -10.06 6.63
C ASP A 270 -4.92 -8.96 7.69
N ASN A 271 -3.87 -8.83 8.51
CA ASN A 271 -2.68 -9.69 8.57
C ASN A 271 -2.44 -10.26 9.96
N GLY A 272 -3.53 -10.60 10.65
CA GLY A 272 -3.45 -11.35 11.91
C GLY A 272 -2.64 -12.64 11.77
N SER A 273 -2.69 -13.32 10.62
CA SER A 273 -1.93 -14.54 10.34
C SER A 273 -0.42 -14.32 10.36
N GLY A 274 0.06 -13.27 9.70
CA GLY A 274 1.46 -12.86 9.75
C GLY A 274 1.87 -12.42 11.15
N VAL A 275 1.02 -11.64 11.84
CA VAL A 275 1.27 -11.23 13.23
C VAL A 275 1.43 -12.45 14.14
N ALA A 276 0.51 -13.42 14.05
CA ALA A 276 0.56 -14.64 14.87
C ALA A 276 1.82 -15.46 14.59
N ALA A 277 2.20 -15.64 13.32
CA ALA A 277 3.40 -16.38 12.95
C ALA A 277 4.68 -15.70 13.45
N VAL A 278 4.81 -14.38 13.24
CA VAL A 278 5.99 -13.61 13.64
C VAL A 278 6.09 -13.49 15.16
N LEU A 279 4.96 -13.25 15.83
CA LEU A 279 4.91 -13.13 17.30
C LEU A 279 5.24 -14.45 17.98
N GLU A 280 4.64 -15.56 17.55
CA GLU A 280 4.95 -16.88 18.13
C GLU A 280 6.41 -17.25 17.88
N THR A 281 6.93 -16.97 16.68
CA THR A 281 8.36 -17.17 16.39
C THR A 281 9.25 -16.36 17.34
N ALA A 282 8.92 -15.10 17.61
CA ALA A 282 9.66 -14.26 18.55
C ALA A 282 9.62 -14.82 19.99
N VAL A 283 8.45 -15.27 20.44
CA VAL A 283 8.26 -15.89 21.75
C VAL A 283 9.11 -17.16 21.90
N GLN A 284 9.08 -18.04 20.90
CA GLN A 284 9.80 -19.33 20.94
C GLN A 284 11.31 -19.21 20.72
N LEU A 285 11.74 -18.21 19.93
CA LEU A 285 13.15 -17.86 19.78
C LEU A 285 13.71 -17.32 21.10
N GLY A 286 12.91 -16.53 21.82
CA GLY A 286 13.30 -15.82 23.02
C GLY A 286 14.21 -14.62 22.74
N ASN A 287 14.50 -13.85 23.79
CA ASN A 287 15.22 -12.57 23.65
C ASN A 287 16.76 -12.73 23.51
N SER A 288 17.34 -13.89 23.82
CA SER A 288 18.81 -14.08 23.91
C SER A 288 19.29 -15.41 23.30
N PRO A 289 18.87 -15.79 22.08
CA PRO A 289 19.31 -17.03 21.45
C PRO A 289 20.80 -16.98 21.08
N GLN A 290 21.45 -18.14 20.95
CA GLN A 290 22.84 -18.20 20.48
C GLN A 290 22.86 -18.06 18.94
N VAL A 291 22.83 -16.83 18.44
CA VAL A 291 22.77 -16.50 17.00
C VAL A 291 23.90 -15.54 16.60
N HIS A 292 24.34 -15.64 15.34
CA HIS A 292 25.36 -14.74 14.79
C HIS A 292 24.81 -13.34 14.54
N ASN A 293 23.62 -13.23 13.94
CA ASN A 293 22.96 -11.99 13.59
C ASN A 293 21.83 -11.72 14.60
N ALA A 294 21.68 -10.48 15.06
CA ALA A 294 20.52 -10.14 15.86
C ALA A 294 19.24 -10.31 15.00
N VAL A 295 18.16 -10.76 15.63
CA VAL A 295 16.86 -10.87 14.97
C VAL A 295 15.98 -9.72 15.47
N ARG A 296 15.41 -8.96 14.54
CA ARG A 296 14.50 -7.85 14.81
C ARG A 296 13.11 -8.18 14.30
N PHE A 297 12.15 -8.14 15.21
CA PHE A 297 10.74 -8.33 14.93
C PHE A 297 10.07 -6.95 14.82
N GLY A 298 9.38 -6.73 13.70
CA GLY A 298 8.63 -5.50 13.44
C GLY A 298 7.14 -5.81 13.24
N PHE A 299 6.28 -5.10 13.97
CA PHE A 299 4.84 -5.12 13.75
C PHE A 299 4.42 -3.73 13.30
N TRP A 300 4.03 -3.61 12.03
CA TRP A 300 3.86 -2.33 11.37
C TRP A 300 2.45 -1.79 11.53
N GLY A 301 2.31 -0.50 11.83
CA GLY A 301 1.03 0.18 11.76
C GLY A 301 0.75 0.71 10.37
N ALA A 302 -0.53 0.98 10.09
CA ALA A 302 -0.99 1.77 8.94
C ALA A 302 -0.59 1.22 7.57
N GLU A 303 -0.34 -0.09 7.46
CA GLU A 303 0.05 -0.68 6.18
C GLU A 303 -1.10 -0.62 5.16
N GLU A 304 -2.33 -0.76 5.66
CA GLU A 304 -3.56 -0.70 4.85
C GLU A 304 -3.78 0.69 4.22
N LEU A 305 -2.96 1.68 4.57
CA LEU A 305 -2.99 3.06 4.09
C LEU A 305 -1.87 3.40 3.09
N GLY A 306 -0.95 2.45 2.84
CA GLY A 306 0.21 2.60 1.93
C GLY A 306 1.37 3.42 2.47
#